data_AF-A0A382T179-F1
#
_entry.id   AF-A0A382T179-F1
#
_cell.length_a   1.000
_cell.length_b   1.000
_cell.length_c   1.000
_cell.angle_alpha   90.00
_cell.angle_beta   90.00
_cell.angle_gamma   90.00
#
_symmetry.space_group_name_H-M   'P 1'
#
loop_
_entity.id
_entity.type
_entity.pdbx_description
1 polymer ?
#
loop_
_entity_poly.entity_id
_entity_poly.type
_entity_poly.pdbx_seq_one_letter_code
_entity_poly.pdbx_strand_id
1 'polypeptide(L)'
;VNKIELITYINENTTGKIAGRKEITQSDIFISTLPNQFRVSALGRNILKKHFKIYNIEIKSEIAIGTGNQILALDKYLKTPYYLRKSKLVLFEEVPAAELLMIDGDIDLWTENKTF
;
A
#
# COMPACT_ATOMS: atom_id res chain seq x y z
N VAL A 1 -10.94 -1.39 -2.95
CA VAL A 1 -10.99 -0.61 -1.68
C VAL A 1 -11.44 0.81 -1.96
N ASN A 2 -12.44 1.33 -1.25
CA ASN A 2 -12.78 2.76 -1.27
C ASN A 2 -12.00 3.48 -0.15
N LYS A 3 -11.30 4.56 -0.48
CA LYS A 3 -10.50 5.32 0.50
C LYS A 3 -11.34 5.94 1.60
N ILE A 4 -12.54 6.40 1.29
CA ILE A 4 -13.43 7.05 2.26
C ILE A 4 -13.89 6.01 3.29
N GLU A 5 -14.36 4.85 2.82
CA GLU A 5 -14.78 3.74 3.69
C GLU A 5 -13.64 3.26 4.59
N LEU A 6 -12.42 3.17 4.06
CA LEU A 6 -11.25 2.81 4.87
C LEU A 6 -11.00 3.82 6.00
N ILE A 7 -11.10 5.13 5.70
CA ILE A 7 -10.90 6.18 6.71
C ILE A 7 -12.00 6.15 7.76
N THR A 8 -13.26 5.98 7.34
CA THR A 8 -14.40 5.82 8.26
C THR A 8 -14.16 4.64 9.20
N TYR A 9 -13.86 3.46 8.65
CA TYR A 9 -13.57 2.26 9.43
C TYR A 9 -12.44 2.49 10.45
N ILE A 10 -11.34 3.11 10.04
CA ILE A 10 -10.21 3.35 10.95
C ILE A 10 -10.60 4.30 12.07
N ASN A 11 -11.32 5.39 11.78
CA ASN A 11 -11.76 6.33 12.81
C ASN A 11 -12.74 5.69 13.79
N GLU A 12 -13.67 4.85 13.30
CA GLU A 12 -14.62 4.11 14.15
C GLU A 12 -13.93 3.06 15.03
N ASN A 13 -12.84 2.46 14.55
CA ASN A 13 -12.17 1.35 15.21
C ASN A 13 -10.84 1.76 15.88
N THR A 14 -10.54 3.05 15.98
CA THR A 14 -9.37 3.56 16.70
C THR A 14 -9.77 4.38 17.91
N THR A 15 -9.48 3.88 19.10
CA THR A 15 -9.71 4.61 20.35
C THR A 15 -8.49 5.46 20.73
N GLY A 16 -8.69 6.76 21.01
CA GLY A 16 -7.65 7.68 21.49
C GLY A 16 -7.16 8.70 20.45
N LYS A 17 -6.36 9.68 20.89
CA LYS A 17 -5.80 10.71 19.99
C LYS A 17 -4.64 10.15 19.17
N ILE A 18 -4.68 10.26 17.85
CA ILE A 18 -3.53 10.01 16.97
C ILE A 18 -2.92 11.36 16.59
N ALA A 19 -1.64 11.55 16.90
CA ALA A 19 -0.93 12.81 16.66
C ALA A 19 -1.65 14.06 17.21
N GLY A 20 -2.31 13.93 18.37
CA GLY A 20 -3.02 15.02 19.04
C GLY A 20 -4.39 15.37 18.44
N ARG A 21 -4.77 14.79 17.29
CA ARG A 21 -6.05 15.00 16.62
C ARG A 21 -7.08 13.96 17.06
N LYS A 22 -8.36 14.35 16.95
CA LYS A 22 -9.51 13.49 17.26
C LYS A 22 -9.83 12.52 16.12
N GLU A 23 -9.55 12.92 14.88
CA GLU A 23 -9.88 12.16 13.68
C GLU A 23 -8.68 12.10 12.73
N ILE A 24 -8.52 10.95 12.07
CA ILE A 24 -7.54 10.67 11.03
C ILE A 24 -8.15 11.07 9.68
N THR A 25 -7.37 11.79 8.89
CA THR A 25 -7.78 12.22 7.54
C THR A 25 -7.14 11.33 6.46
N GLN A 26 -7.66 11.44 5.23
CA GLN A 26 -7.09 10.73 4.08
C GLN A 26 -5.59 11.04 3.89
N SER A 27 -5.17 12.29 4.10
CA SER A 27 -3.77 12.72 3.94
C SER A 27 -2.84 12.23 5.05
N ASP A 28 -3.38 11.81 6.20
CA ASP A 28 -2.59 11.16 7.24
C ASP A 28 -2.20 9.73 6.83
N ILE A 29 -3.08 9.06 6.07
CA ILE A 29 -2.87 7.69 5.60
C ILE A 29 -2.18 7.64 4.25
N PHE A 30 -2.72 8.31 3.24
CA PHE A 30 -2.26 8.23 1.87
C PHE A 30 -1.30 9.35 1.51
N ILE A 31 -0.33 9.05 0.63
CA ILE A 31 0.56 10.09 0.08
C ILE A 31 -0.21 11.01 -0.88
N SER A 32 -1.26 10.48 -1.52
CA SER A 32 -2.08 11.19 -2.49
C SER A 32 -3.56 11.11 -2.15
N THR A 33 -4.26 12.22 -2.36
CA THR A 33 -5.72 12.30 -2.21
C THR A 33 -6.48 11.80 -3.44
N LEU A 34 -5.79 11.55 -4.56
CA LEU A 34 -6.41 11.04 -5.79
C LEU A 34 -7.05 9.66 -5.56
N PRO A 35 -8.24 9.37 -6.11
CA PRO A 35 -9.00 8.16 -5.78
C PRO A 35 -8.25 6.87 -6.14
N ASN A 36 -7.49 6.87 -7.23
CA ASN A 36 -6.86 5.66 -7.80
C ASN A 36 -5.43 5.38 -7.33
N GLN A 37 -4.89 6.16 -6.38
CA GLN A 37 -3.51 6.04 -5.89
C GLN A 37 -3.46 5.57 -4.44
N PHE A 38 -3.19 4.30 -4.18
CA PHE A 38 -3.36 3.72 -2.84
C PHE A 38 -2.10 3.68 -1.98
N ARG A 39 -1.01 4.30 -2.44
CA ARG A 39 0.23 4.35 -1.68
C ARG A 39 0.07 5.12 -0.37
N VAL A 40 0.50 4.50 0.73
CA VAL A 40 0.41 5.07 2.08
C VAL A 40 1.70 5.69 2.56
N SER A 41 1.58 6.69 3.43
CA SER A 41 2.70 7.31 4.13
C SER A 41 3.27 6.36 5.19
N ALA A 42 4.41 6.70 5.78
CA ALA A 42 4.95 5.95 6.91
C ALA A 42 4.01 5.95 8.13
N LEU A 43 3.29 7.06 8.35
CA LEU A 43 2.26 7.18 9.38
C LEU A 43 1.07 6.27 9.03
N GLY A 44 0.57 6.37 7.79
CA GLY A 44 -0.50 5.52 7.28
C GLY A 44 -0.22 4.03 7.45
N ARG A 45 0.99 3.58 7.08
CA ARG A 45 1.44 2.19 7.34
C ARG A 45 1.34 1.80 8.82
N ASN A 46 1.77 2.70 9.71
CA ASN A 46 1.74 2.43 11.16
C ASN A 46 0.32 2.42 11.73
N ILE A 47 -0.62 3.14 11.11
CA ILE A 47 -2.04 3.09 11.45
C ILE A 47 -2.62 1.77 10.93
N LEU A 48 -2.52 1.51 9.62
CA LEU A 48 -3.10 0.33 8.97
C LEU A 48 -2.62 -1.00 9.57
N LYS A 49 -1.35 -1.12 9.95
CA LYS A 49 -0.82 -2.35 10.58
C LYS A 49 -1.49 -2.73 11.91
N LYS A 50 -2.23 -1.80 12.54
CA LYS A 50 -2.99 -2.07 13.77
C LYS A 50 -4.35 -2.72 13.49
N HIS A 51 -4.87 -2.52 12.28
CA HIS A 51 -6.21 -2.96 11.89
C HIS A 51 -6.20 -4.13 10.90
N PHE A 52 -5.11 -4.29 10.14
CA PHE A 52 -5.01 -5.27 9.08
C PHE A 52 -3.76 -6.12 9.23
N LYS A 53 -3.86 -7.37 8.78
CA LYS A 53 -2.70 -8.25 8.63
C LYS A 53 -1.74 -7.64 7.62
N ILE A 54 -0.45 -7.76 7.90
CA ILE A 54 0.61 -7.23 7.03
C ILE A 54 1.30 -8.36 6.28
N TYR A 55 1.60 -8.11 5.02
CA TYR A 55 2.39 -8.99 4.18
C TYR A 55 3.62 -8.21 3.72
N ASN A 56 4.80 -8.66 4.16
CA ASN A 56 6.06 -8.03 3.76
C ASN A 56 6.60 -8.79 2.55
N ILE A 57 6.88 -8.06 1.49
CA ILE A 57 7.42 -8.59 0.24
C ILE A 57 8.70 -7.83 -0.05
N GLU A 58 9.76 -8.59 -0.32
CA GLU A 58 10.98 -8.03 -0.86
C GLU A 58 10.83 -7.98 -2.39
N ILE A 59 10.74 -6.77 -2.92
CA ILE A 59 10.66 -6.54 -4.36
C ILE A 59 12.02 -6.83 -4.98
N LYS A 60 12.00 -7.65 -6.01
CA LYS A 60 13.09 -7.89 -6.94
C LYS A 60 12.71 -7.28 -8.28
N SER A 61 13.73 -6.81 -8.99
CA SER A 61 13.61 -6.29 -10.34
C SER A 61 14.96 -6.43 -10.99
N GLU A 62 14.96 -6.91 -12.22
CA GLU A 62 16.19 -7.04 -13.01
C GLU A 62 16.68 -5.68 -13.49
N ILE A 63 15.76 -4.70 -13.61
CA ILE A 63 16.05 -3.39 -14.19
C ILE A 63 16.61 -2.44 -13.13
N ALA A 64 15.87 -2.19 -12.04
CA ALA A 64 16.35 -1.39 -10.91
C ALA A 64 15.31 -1.28 -9.77
N ILE A 65 15.75 -1.53 -8.52
CA ILE A 65 14.90 -1.48 -7.33
C ILE A 65 14.75 -0.05 -6.78
N GLY A 66 13.51 0.34 -6.46
CA GLY A 66 13.18 1.64 -5.87
C GLY A 66 13.12 2.79 -6.88
N THR A 67 12.95 2.49 -8.18
CA THR A 67 12.85 3.50 -9.23
C THR A 67 11.45 4.11 -9.32
N GLY A 68 11.36 5.29 -9.94
CA GLY A 68 10.07 5.95 -10.23
C GLY A 68 9.14 5.08 -11.07
N ASN A 69 9.69 4.28 -12.00
CA ASN A 69 8.90 3.40 -12.87
C ASN A 69 8.19 2.30 -12.09
N GLN A 70 8.86 1.68 -11.10
CA GLN A 70 8.21 0.70 -10.23
C GLN A 70 7.07 1.30 -9.42
N ILE A 71 7.27 2.52 -8.90
CA ILE A 71 6.22 3.25 -8.18
C ILE A 71 5.02 3.48 -9.11
N LEU A 72 5.27 3.92 -10.35
CA LEU A 72 4.21 4.16 -11.33
C LEU A 72 3.45 2.88 -11.67
N ALA A 73 4.16 1.75 -11.81
CA ALA A 73 3.54 0.46 -12.07
C ALA A 73 2.67 0.00 -10.89
N LEU A 74 3.16 0.12 -9.65
CA LEU A 74 2.37 -0.17 -8.45
C LEU A 74 1.16 0.75 -8.32
N ASP A 75 1.31 2.06 -8.52
CA ASP A 75 0.18 3.00 -8.49
C ASP A 75 -0.86 2.68 -9.60
N LYS A 76 -0.40 2.16 -10.74
CA LYS A 76 -1.28 1.74 -11.84
C LYS A 76 -2.05 0.46 -11.51
N TYR A 77 -1.41 -0.57 -10.96
CA TYR A 77 -2.00 -1.91 -10.83
C TYR A 77 -2.46 -2.28 -9.41
N LEU A 78 -1.82 -1.78 -8.35
CA LEU A 78 -2.28 -2.00 -6.96
C LEU A 78 -3.45 -1.07 -6.62
N LYS A 79 -4.66 -1.63 -6.59
CA LYS A 79 -5.89 -0.93 -6.17
C LYS A 79 -6.23 -1.13 -4.70
N THR A 80 -5.19 -1.28 -3.90
CA THR A 80 -5.24 -1.58 -2.47
C THR A 80 -4.17 -0.78 -1.72
N PRO A 81 -4.39 -0.41 -0.44
CA PRO A 81 -3.37 0.27 0.35
C PRO A 81 -2.04 -0.50 0.34
N TYR A 82 -0.95 0.22 0.12
CA TYR A 82 0.39 -0.37 0.15
C TYR A 82 1.44 0.65 0.59
N TYR A 83 2.48 0.17 1.26
CA TYR A 83 3.65 0.97 1.62
C TYR A 83 4.87 0.47 0.88
N LEU A 84 5.63 1.38 0.26
CA LEU A 84 6.89 1.06 -0.39
C LEU A 84 8.02 1.90 0.20
N ARG A 85 9.12 1.24 0.58
CA ARG A 85 10.38 1.90 0.92
C ARG A 85 11.56 1.05 0.47
N LYS A 86 12.37 1.58 -0.45
CA LYS A 86 13.45 0.82 -1.11
C LYS A 86 12.86 -0.45 -1.75
N SER A 87 13.43 -1.63 -1.49
CA SER A 87 12.92 -2.93 -1.92
C SER A 87 11.75 -3.45 -1.09
N LYS A 88 11.39 -2.81 0.03
CA LYS A 88 10.39 -3.37 0.94
C LYS A 88 8.99 -2.87 0.60
N LEU A 89 8.16 -3.78 0.11
CA LEU A 89 6.72 -3.60 -0.09
C LEU A 89 5.97 -4.18 1.10
N VAL A 90 5.02 -3.43 1.63
CA VAL A 90 4.09 -3.90 2.66
C VAL A 90 2.69 -3.77 2.12
N LEU A 91 1.99 -4.90 2.04
CA LEU A 91 0.60 -5.00 1.63
C LEU A 91 -0.29 -5.28 2.84
N PHE A 92 -1.54 -4.83 2.73
CA PHE A 92 -2.57 -5.00 3.75
C PHE A 92 -3.73 -5.90 3.26
N GLU A 93 -3.58 -6.49 2.08
CA GLU A 93 -4.52 -7.45 1.49
C GLU A 93 -3.78 -8.70 1.02
N GLU A 94 -4.45 -9.85 1.14
CA GLU A 94 -3.86 -11.17 0.92
C GLU A 94 -3.68 -11.52 -0.55
N VAL A 95 -4.67 -11.27 -1.40
CA VAL A 95 -4.64 -11.63 -2.83
C VAL A 95 -3.43 -11.04 -3.57
N PRO A 96 -3.22 -9.71 -3.58
CA PRO A 96 -2.06 -9.14 -4.27
C PRO A 96 -0.73 -9.55 -3.60
N ALA A 97 -0.74 -9.89 -2.31
CA ALA A 97 0.44 -10.42 -1.65
C ALA A 97 0.78 -11.83 -2.12
N ALA A 98 -0.21 -12.71 -2.23
CA ALA A 98 -0.03 -14.06 -2.75
C ALA A 98 0.49 -14.02 -4.19
N GLU A 99 -0.10 -13.19 -5.06
CA GLU A 99 0.35 -13.04 -6.46
C GLU A 99 1.84 -12.68 -6.55
N LEU A 100 2.28 -11.66 -5.80
CA LEU A 100 3.67 -11.23 -5.80
C LEU A 100 4.61 -12.25 -5.14
N LEU A 101 4.16 -12.96 -4.10
CA LEU A 101 4.96 -14.02 -3.47
C LEU A 101 5.16 -15.23 -4.39
N MET A 102 4.17 -15.57 -5.23
CA MET A 102 4.26 -16.69 -6.18
C MET A 102 5.32 -16.48 -7.27
N ILE A 103 5.68 -15.22 -7.54
CA ILE A 103 6.70 -14.82 -8.51
C ILE A 103 7.94 -14.24 -7.81
N ASP A 104 8.18 -14.61 -6.55
CA ASP A 104 9.36 -14.23 -5.77
C ASP A 104 9.59 -12.70 -5.67
N GLY A 105 8.50 -11.94 -5.66
CA GLY A 105 8.54 -10.47 -5.59
C GLY A 105 9.04 -9.79 -6.87
N ASP A 106 9.10 -10.49 -7.99
CA ASP A 106 9.42 -9.93 -9.30
C ASP A 106 8.30 -8.99 -9.78
N ILE A 107 8.55 -7.70 -9.63
CA ILE A 107 7.58 -6.66 -10.01
C ILE A 107 7.47 -6.51 -11.52
N ASP A 108 8.53 -6.77 -12.27
CA ASP A 108 8.55 -6.59 -13.71
C ASP A 108 7.62 -7.65 -14.32
N LEU A 109 7.80 -8.92 -13.94
CA LEU A 109 6.91 -10.02 -14.32
C LEU A 109 5.47 -9.83 -13.83
N TRP A 110 5.27 -9.30 -12.62
CA TRP A 110 3.92 -9.03 -12.11
C TRP A 110 3.18 -8.04 -13.01
N THR A 111 3.86 -6.99 -13.48
CA THR A 111 3.25 -5.93 -14.29
C THR A 111 2.97 -6.37 -15.72
N GLU A 112 3.81 -7.22 -16.31
CA GLU A 112 3.58 -7.85 -17.61
C GLU A 112 2.28 -8.67 -17.59
N ASN A 113 2.09 -9.50 -16.56
CA ASN A 113 0.89 -10.33 -16.39
C ASN A 113 -0.41 -9.54 -16.22
N LYS A 114 -0.36 -8.23 -15.91
CA LYS A 114 -1.53 -7.36 -15.78
C LYS A 114 -1.85 -6.56 -17.05
N THR A 115 -0.99 -6.65 -18.06
CA THR A 115 -1.11 -5.88 -19.31
C THR A 115 -1.81 -6.67 -20.41
N PHE A 116 -2.03 -7.97 -20.20
CA PHE A 116 -2.77 -8.88 -21.07
C PHE A 116 -4.22 -9.09 -20.62
#